data_AF-A0A7J4EIX1-F1
#
_entry.id   AF-A0A7J4EIX1-F1
#
_cell.length_a   1.000
_cell.length_b   1.000
_cell.length_c   1.000
_cell.angle_alpha   90.00
_cell.angle_beta   90.00
_cell.angle_gamma   90.00
#
_symmetry.space_group_name_H-M   'P 1'
#
loop_
_entity.id
_entity.type
_entity.pdbx_description
1 polymer ?
#
loop_
_entity_poly.entity_id
_entity_poly.type
_entity_poly.pdbx_seq_one_letter_code
_entity_poly.pdbx_strand_id
1 'polypeptide(L)' 'MKKEDIKACIMRVGGTNCDKETKRVFDYLKVGAEVVHTNQFIKGKKDLEDYHVLIFP' A
#
# COMPACT_ATOMS: atom_id res chain seq x y z
N MET A 1 16.41 -9.72 2.04
CA MET A 1 15.71 -8.42 2.04
C MET A 1 15.46 -8.02 3.48
N LYS A 2 15.82 -6.80 3.90
CA LYS A 2 15.47 -6.32 5.24
C LYS A 2 14.01 -5.87 5.26
N LYS A 3 13.40 -5.77 6.45
CA LYS A 3 12.01 -5.31 6.58
C LYS A 3 11.83 -3.89 6.05
N GLU A 4 12.84 -3.06 6.24
CA GLU A 4 12.84 -1.67 5.79
C GLU A 4 12.85 -1.53 4.26
N ASP A 5 13.32 -2.56 3.53
CA ASP A 5 13.37 -2.57 2.07
C ASP A 5 12.02 -2.98 1.42
N ILE A 6 11.10 -3.55 2.21
CA ILE A 6 9.79 -3.98 1.73
C ILE A 6 8.91 -2.74 1.46
N LYS A 7 8.38 -2.69 0.24
CA LYS A 7 7.35 -1.73 -0.19
C LYS A 7 5.99 -2.41 -0.29
N ALA A 8 5.05 -1.96 0.52
CA ALA A 8 3.68 -2.44 0.55
C ALA A 8 2.71 -1.38 0.00
N CYS A 9 1.85 -1.79 -0.94
CA CYS A 9 0.73 -1.00 -1.42
C CYS A 9 -0.55 -1.41 -0.69
N ILE A 10 -1.13 -0.49 0.06
CA ILE A 10 -2.47 -0.62 0.62
C ILE A 10 -3.44 -0.01 -0.38
N MET A 11 -4.04 -0.85 -1.22
CA MET A 11 -4.88 -0.41 -2.32
C MET A 11 -6.30 -0.12 -1.84
N ARG A 12 -6.79 1.09 -2.11
CA ARG A 12 -8.12 1.53 -1.72
C ARG A 12 -8.95 1.98 -2.92
N VAL A 13 -10.27 1.98 -2.77
CA VAL A 13 -11.22 2.55 -3.73
C VAL A 13 -12.31 3.34 -2.99
N GLY A 14 -13.26 3.94 -3.70
CA GLY A 14 -14.45 4.49 -3.05
C GLY A 14 -15.18 3.38 -2.28
N GLY A 15 -15.45 3.63 -1.00
CA GLY A 15 -16.15 2.68 -0.12
C GLY A 15 -15.27 1.73 0.70
N THR A 16 -13.95 1.64 0.45
CA THR A 16 -13.04 0.88 1.33
C THR A 16 -12.79 1.65 2.63
N ASN A 17 -12.67 0.92 3.74
CA ASN A 17 -12.31 1.44 5.06
C ASN A 17 -11.01 0.78 5.55
N CYS A 18 -10.61 1.06 6.79
CA CYS A 18 -9.47 0.42 7.44
C CYS A 18 -8.09 0.63 6.79
N ASP A 19 -7.96 1.53 5.80
CA ASP A 19 -6.69 1.83 5.11
C ASP A 19 -5.67 2.49 6.05
N LYS A 20 -6.14 3.32 6.99
CA LYS A 20 -5.29 3.99 7.99
C LYS A 20 -4.81 3.03 9.07
N GLU A 21 -5.69 2.15 9.53
CA GLU A 21 -5.44 1.14 10.54
C GLU A 21 -4.43 0.12 10.03
N THR A 22 -4.62 -0.35 8.79
CA THR A 22 -3.66 -1.18 8.07
C THR A 22 -2.30 -0.48 8.00
N LYS A 23 -2.26 0.77 7.51
CA LYS A 23 -1.01 1.54 7.41
C LYS A 23 -0.29 1.68 8.75
N ARG A 24 -1.03 1.94 9.83
CA ARG A 24 -0.48 2.07 11.18
C ARG A 24 0.27 0.82 11.64
N VAL A 25 -0.22 -0.38 11.30
CA VAL A 25 0.45 -1.64 11.63
C VAL A 25 1.76 -1.77 10.86
N PHE A 26 1.79 -1.42 9.57
CA PHE A 26 3.03 -1.44 8.77
C PHE A 26 4.07 -0.45 9.30
N ASP A 27 3.64 0.77 9.65
CA ASP A 27 4.52 1.79 10.23
C ASP A 27 5.11 1.30 11.58
N TYR A 28 4.31 0.65 12.43
CA TYR A 28 4.76 0.04 13.69
C TYR A 28 5.81 -1.06 13.46
N LEU A 29 5.64 -1.86 12.39
CA LEU A 29 6.57 -2.91 11.99
C LEU A 29 7.82 -2.38 11.24
N LYS A 30 7.90 -1.06 11.02
CA LYS A 30 8.96 -0.39 10.25
C LYS A 30 9.07 -0.91 8.81
N VAL A 31 7.93 -1.23 8.21
CA VAL A 31 7.81 -1.63 6.81
C VAL A 31 7.24 -0.46 6.01
N GLY A 32 7.85 -0.15 4.86
CA GLY A 32 7.37 0.93 4.01
C GLY A 32 6.00 0.61 3.42
N ALA A 33 4.96 1.34 3.84
CA ALA A 33 3.61 1.17 3.31
C ALA A 33 2.98 2.51 2.89
N GLU A 34 2.37 2.52 1.71
CA GLU A 34 1.57 3.64 1.21
C GLU A 34 0.14 3.23 0.89
N VAL A 35 -0.79 4.14 1.15
CA VAL A 35 -2.20 3.97 0.78
C VAL A 35 -2.43 4.58 -0.59
N VAL A 36 -2.83 3.77 -1.56
CA VAL A 36 -2.95 4.17 -2.96
C VAL A 36 -4.36 3.92 -3.47
N HIS A 37 -4.99 4.95 -4.02
CA HIS A 37 -6.28 4.75 -4.70
C HIS A 37 -6.07 4.02 -6.03
N THR A 38 -6.90 3.02 -6.33
CA THR A 38 -6.92 2.27 -7.61
C THR A 38 -6.77 3.15 -8.87
N ASN A 39 -7.36 4.34 -8.87
CA ASN A 39 -7.26 5.31 -9.96
C ASN A 39 -5.83 5.75 -10.29
N GLN A 40 -4.85 5.63 -9.39
CA GLN A 40 -3.45 5.92 -9.69
C GLN A 40 -2.85 4.88 -10.64
N PHE A 41 -3.23 3.61 -10.51
CA PHE A 41 -2.80 2.52 -11.38
C PHE A 41 -3.50 2.58 -12.73
N ILE A 42 -4.83 2.79 -12.73
CA ILE A 42 -5.62 2.92 -13.97
C ILE A 42 -5.11 4.07 -14.84
N LYS A 43 -4.62 5.15 -14.23
CA LYS A 43 -4.06 6.31 -14.94
C LYS A 43 -2.56 6.19 -15.26
N GLY A 44 -1.94 5.03 -14.98
CA GLY A 44 -0.51 4.81 -15.21
C GLY A 44 0.42 5.70 -14.38
N LYS A 45 -0.04 6.23 -13.25
CA LYS A 45 0.77 7.07 -12.34
C LYS A 45 1.61 6.27 -11.36
N LYS A 46 1.26 5.00 -11.17
CA LYS A 46 1.92 4.02 -10.30
C LYS A 46 1.91 2.68 -11.01
N ASP A 47 2.97 1.90 -10.84
CA ASP A 47 3.05 0.53 -11.33
C ASP A 47 2.84 -0.46 -10.17
N LEU A 48 2.17 -1.59 -10.41
CA LEU A 48 2.05 -2.66 -9.41
C LEU A 48 3.39 -3.37 -9.19
N GLU A 49 4.27 -3.39 -10.20
CA GLU A 49 5.60 -3.99 -10.10
C GLU A 49 6.55 -3.22 -9.18
N ASP A 50 6.22 -1.97 -8.80
CA ASP A 50 6.97 -1.17 -7.82
C ASP A 50 6.86 -1.70 -6.39
N TYR A 51 5.93 -2.62 -6.12
CA TYR A 51 5.59 -3.10 -4.79
C TYR A 51 5.89 -4.59 -4.61
N HIS A 52 6.31 -4.95 -3.39
CA HIS A 52 6.56 -6.34 -3.00
C HIS A 52 5.30 -7.00 -2.42
N VAL A 53 4.38 -6.18 -1.88
CA VAL A 53 3.16 -6.63 -1.21
C VAL A 53 2.00 -5.75 -1.64
N LEU A 54 0.86 -6.39 -1.93
CA LEU A 54 -0.40 -5.73 -2.22
C LEU A 54 -1.43 -6.12 -1.15
N ILE A 55 -2.11 -5.14 -0.57
CA ILE A 55 -3.12 -5.32 0.48
C ILE A 55 -4.42 -4.66 0.05
N PHE A 56 -5.53 -5.36 0.25
CA PHE A 56 -6.89 -4.83 0.13
C PHE A 56 -7.49 -4.75 1.54
N PRO A 57 -7.62 -3.53 2.11
CA PRO A 57 -8.14 -3.32 3.46
C PRO A 57 -9.66 -3.46 3.55
#